data_AF-A0A4V6YCD3-F1
#
_entry.id   AF-A0A4V6YCD3-F1
#
_cell.length_a   1.000
_cell.length_b   1.000
_cell.length_c   1.000
_cell.angle_alpha   90.00
_cell.angle_beta   90.00
_cell.angle_gamma   90.00
#
_symmetry.space_group_name_H-M   'P 1'
#
loop_
_entity.id
_entity.type
_entity.pdbx_description
1 polymer ?
#
loop_
_entity_poly.entity_id
_entity_poly.type
_entity_poly.pdbx_seq_one_letter_code
_entity_poly.pdbx_strand_id
1 'polypeptide(L)'
;FHLVFSLPVLALLWYLAPRYEATRQRRAVGGIAILVAIAYAYTTPWISYMIRRGAWGYADGAVVARALSIPLGEYLFFAIQTIVVAFALHRIGFDPTFREGDFDRVPRAAGVLVGLAMVPIGLGLAWLDPSFLYLGGLIAWVGPVLALQWGVG
;
A
#
# COMPACT_ATOMS: atom_id res chain seq x y z
N PHE A 1 6.67 10.03 -15.70
CA PHE A 1 6.67 8.73 -15.00
C PHE A 1 5.43 7.88 -15.33
N HIS A 2 4.22 8.24 -14.91
CA HIS A 2 3.03 7.38 -15.08
C HIS A 2 2.73 6.95 -16.51
N LEU A 3 2.83 7.86 -17.49
CA LEU A 3 2.58 7.55 -18.91
C LEU A 3 3.49 6.45 -19.45
N VAL A 4 4.73 6.36 -18.95
CA VAL A 4 5.75 5.44 -19.46
C VAL A 4 5.78 4.14 -18.64
N PHE A 5 5.58 4.21 -17.33
CA PHE A 5 5.80 3.06 -16.45
C PHE A 5 4.52 2.51 -15.81
N SER A 6 3.60 3.37 -15.36
CA SER A 6 2.44 2.91 -14.58
C SER A 6 1.24 2.56 -15.47
N LEU A 7 0.90 3.43 -16.42
CA LEU A 7 -0.26 3.27 -17.28
C LEU A 7 -0.13 2.13 -18.28
N PRO A 8 1.04 1.86 -18.90
CA PRO A 8 1.18 0.70 -19.79
C PRO A 8 0.95 -0.63 -19.06
N VAL A 9 1.50 -0.77 -17.83
CA VAL A 9 1.28 -1.96 -17.00
C VAL A 9 -0.19 -2.09 -16.60
N LEU A 10 -0.81 -0.99 -16.17
CA LEU A 10 -2.23 -0.98 -15.83
C LEU A 10 -3.11 -1.36 -17.04
N ALA A 11 -2.83 -0.83 -18.22
CA ALA A 11 -3.56 -1.12 -19.45
C ALA A 11 -3.40 -2.59 -19.86
N LEU A 12 -2.18 -3.13 -19.77
CA LEU A 12 -1.92 -4.55 -20.05
C LEU A 12 -2.70 -5.45 -19.08
N LEU A 13 -2.64 -5.17 -17.78
CA LEU A 13 -3.35 -5.96 -16.79
C LEU A 13 -4.86 -5.82 -16.90
N TRP A 14 -5.37 -4.63 -17.24
CA TRP A 14 -6.79 -4.43 -17.55
C TRP A 14 -7.23 -5.26 -18.76
N TYR A 15 -6.41 -5.30 -19.82
CA TYR A 15 -6.67 -6.10 -21.01
C TYR A 15 -6.70 -7.60 -20.68
N LEU A 16 -5.75 -8.06 -19.87
CA LEU A 16 -5.62 -9.46 -19.46
C LEU A 16 -6.57 -9.87 -18.32
N ALA A 17 -7.22 -8.91 -17.64
CA ALA A 17 -8.06 -9.19 -16.50
C ALA A 17 -9.26 -10.06 -16.89
N PRO A 18 -9.62 -11.07 -16.06
CA PRO A 18 -10.76 -11.93 -16.33
C PRO A 18 -12.07 -11.14 -16.35
N ARG A 19 -12.96 -11.52 -17.27
CA ARG A 19 -14.31 -10.96 -17.37
C ARG A 19 -15.24 -11.76 -16.47
N TYR A 20 -15.65 -11.16 -15.36
CA TYR A 20 -16.56 -11.78 -14.41
C TYR A 20 -18.02 -11.45 -14.69
N GLU A 21 -18.93 -12.29 -14.20
CA GLU A 21 -20.35 -11.96 -14.11
C GLU A 21 -20.59 -10.71 -13.26
N ALA A 22 -21.72 -10.04 -13.52
CA ALA A 22 -22.03 -8.72 -12.96
C ALA A 22 -21.88 -8.64 -11.42
N THR A 23 -22.34 -9.66 -10.69
CA THR A 23 -22.26 -9.70 -9.22
C THR A 23 -20.81 -9.76 -8.73
N ARG A 24 -19.98 -10.63 -9.32
CA ARG A 24 -18.57 -10.76 -8.95
C ARG A 24 -17.77 -9.53 -9.39
N GLN A 25 -18.09 -8.94 -10.54
CA GLN A 25 -17.50 -7.68 -10.99
C GLN A 25 -17.79 -6.53 -10.02
N ARG A 26 -19.05 -6.37 -9.58
CA ARG A 26 -19.43 -5.34 -8.59
C ARG A 26 -18.68 -5.51 -7.27
N ARG A 27 -18.56 -6.74 -6.77
CA ARG A 27 -17.78 -7.05 -5.55
C ARG A 27 -16.29 -6.71 -5.72
N ALA A 28 -15.70 -7.09 -6.86
CA ALA A 28 -14.30 -6.79 -7.16
C ALA A 28 -14.05 -5.27 -7.22
N VAL A 29 -14.90 -4.52 -7.94
CA VAL A 29 -14.81 -3.06 -8.02
C VAL A 29 -14.97 -2.42 -6.63
N GLY A 30 -15.95 -2.87 -5.84
CA GLY A 30 -16.14 -2.38 -4.47
C GLY A 30 -14.92 -2.63 -3.58
N GLY A 31 -14.36 -3.84 -3.62
CA GLY A 31 -13.14 -4.17 -2.86
C GLY A 31 -11.94 -3.32 -3.28
N ILE A 32 -11.72 -3.13 -4.58
CA ILE A 32 -10.64 -2.28 -5.10
C ILE A 32 -10.84 -0.83 -4.66
N ALA A 33 -12.07 -0.30 -4.73
CA ALA A 33 -12.36 1.06 -4.31
C ALA A 33 -12.08 1.27 -2.81
N ILE A 34 -12.44 0.30 -1.97
CA ILE A 34 -12.11 0.32 -0.54
C ILE A 34 -10.60 0.31 -0.32
N LEU A 35 -9.86 -0.56 -1.01
CA LEU A 35 -8.40 -0.62 -0.89
C LEU A 35 -7.72 0.68 -1.34
N VAL A 36 -8.20 1.31 -2.41
CA VAL A 36 -7.71 2.63 -2.85
C VAL A 36 -7.99 3.70 -1.80
N ALA A 37 -9.19 3.70 -1.19
CA ALA A 37 -9.53 4.63 -0.12
C ALA A 37 -8.65 4.44 1.12
N ILE A 38 -8.39 3.19 1.52
CA ILE A 38 -7.46 2.86 2.62
C ILE A 38 -6.05 3.34 2.26
N ALA A 39 -5.57 3.07 1.05
CA ALA A 39 -4.24 3.51 0.60
C ALA A 39 -4.10 5.03 0.70
N TYR A 40 -5.11 5.80 0.30
CA TYR A 40 -5.13 7.24 0.49
C TYR A 40 -5.12 7.64 1.96
N ALA A 41 -6.05 7.11 2.76
CA ALA A 41 -6.19 7.50 4.15
C ALA A 41 -4.93 7.18 4.98
N TYR A 42 -4.29 6.04 4.69
CA TYR A 42 -3.15 5.54 5.46
C TYR A 42 -1.80 6.12 4.99
N THR A 43 -1.63 6.33 3.68
CA THR A 43 -0.33 6.76 3.12
C THR A 43 -0.19 8.27 3.08
N THR A 44 -1.30 9.01 2.90
CA THR A 44 -1.26 10.48 2.78
C THR A 44 -0.63 11.16 4.01
N PRO A 45 -1.01 10.84 5.26
CA PRO A 45 -0.42 11.51 6.42
C PRO A 45 1.08 11.23 6.54
N TRP A 46 1.49 10.00 6.27
CA TRP A 46 2.88 9.56 6.33
C TRP A 46 3.75 10.28 5.29
N ILE A 47 3.35 10.28 4.02
CA ILE A 47 4.15 10.91 2.95
C ILE A 47 4.21 12.43 3.14
N SER A 48 3.11 13.04 3.59
CA SER A 48 3.06 14.46 3.91
C SER A 48 4.06 14.82 5.01
N TYR A 49 4.20 13.96 6.03
CA TYR A 49 5.18 14.11 7.09
C TYR A 49 6.62 13.96 6.57
N MET A 50 6.91 12.94 5.75
CA MET A 50 8.25 12.73 5.19
C MET A 50 8.71 13.89 4.31
N ILE A 51 7.81 14.42 3.48
CA ILE A 51 8.09 15.59 2.63
C ILE A 51 8.39 16.82 3.50
N ARG A 52 7.54 17.11 4.50
CA ARG A 52 7.74 18.28 5.38
C ARG A 52 9.05 18.22 6.18
N ARG A 53 9.51 17.02 6.50
CA ARG A 53 10.75 16.80 7.26
C ARG A 53 11.98 16.69 6.36
N GLY A 54 11.84 16.79 5.05
CA GLY A 54 12.94 16.70 4.09
C GLY A 54 13.49 15.27 3.90
N ALA A 55 12.83 14.26 4.46
CA ALA A 55 13.22 12.85 4.28
C ALA A 55 12.81 12.30 2.90
N TRP A 56 11.90 12.99 2.21
CA TRP A 56 11.47 12.68 0.86
C TRP A 56 11.31 13.97 0.05
N GLY A 57 11.80 13.98 -1.18
CA GLY A 57 11.81 15.17 -2.04
C GLY A 57 11.62 14.82 -3.51
N TYR A 58 11.42 15.87 -4.31
CA TYR A 58 11.27 15.78 -5.76
C TYR A 58 12.24 16.74 -6.40
N ALA A 59 12.81 16.35 -7.54
CA ALA A 59 13.63 17.25 -8.34
C ALA A 59 12.82 18.46 -8.84
N ASP A 60 13.52 19.55 -9.11
CA ASP A 60 12.91 20.75 -9.67
C ASP A 60 12.21 20.45 -11.01
N GLY A 61 11.01 20.99 -11.19
CA GLY A 61 10.18 20.76 -12.38
C GLY A 61 9.53 19.37 -12.47
N ALA A 62 9.79 18.44 -11.55
CA ALA A 62 9.18 17.10 -11.56
C ALA A 62 7.70 17.09 -11.11
N VAL A 63 7.23 18.17 -10.48
CA VAL A 63 5.88 18.25 -9.89
C VAL A 63 5.00 19.19 -10.69
N VAL A 64 3.99 18.64 -11.37
CA VAL A 64 3.02 19.42 -12.17
C VAL A 64 2.03 20.17 -11.29
N ALA A 65 1.55 19.53 -10.22
CA ALA A 65 0.57 20.11 -9.30
C ALA A 65 0.70 19.45 -7.92
N ARG A 66 0.18 20.12 -6.87
CA ARG A 66 0.12 19.61 -5.49
C ARG A 66 -1.28 19.72 -4.91
N ALA A 67 -1.64 18.77 -4.06
CA ALA A 67 -2.80 18.83 -3.19
C ALA A 67 -2.35 18.44 -1.77
N LEU A 68 -2.79 19.15 -0.73
CA LEU A 68 -2.36 18.92 0.67
C LEU A 68 -0.82 18.84 0.81
N SER A 69 -0.10 19.67 0.04
CA SER A 69 1.37 19.74 -0.06
C SER A 69 2.06 18.53 -0.72
N ILE A 70 1.31 17.52 -1.15
CA ILE A 70 1.81 16.32 -1.81
C ILE A 70 1.64 16.46 -3.34
N PRO A 71 2.63 16.06 -4.16
CA PRO A 71 2.46 16.04 -5.61
C PRO A 71 1.27 15.19 -6.06
N LEU A 72 0.52 15.68 -7.05
CA LEU A 72 -0.62 14.94 -7.60
C LEU A 72 -0.22 13.56 -8.14
N GLY A 73 1.01 13.42 -8.62
CA GLY A 73 1.58 12.15 -9.07
C GLY A 73 1.60 11.07 -7.98
N GLU A 74 1.77 11.43 -6.70
CA GLU A 74 1.73 10.44 -5.61
C GLU A 74 0.33 9.87 -5.42
N TYR A 75 -0.69 10.72 -5.51
CA TYR A 75 -2.07 10.24 -5.42
C TYR A 75 -2.40 9.29 -6.57
N LEU A 76 -1.99 9.65 -7.80
CA LEU A 76 -2.10 8.76 -8.95
C LEU A 76 -1.30 7.47 -8.73
N PHE A 77 -0.11 7.56 -8.14
CA PHE A 77 0.70 6.38 -7.83
C PHE A 77 -0.02 5.43 -6.88
N PHE A 78 -0.56 5.93 -5.77
CA PHE A 78 -1.29 5.10 -4.80
C PHE A 78 -2.44 4.36 -5.47
N ALA A 79 -3.29 5.07 -6.22
CA ALA A 79 -4.42 4.45 -6.91
C ALA A 79 -3.96 3.44 -7.98
N ILE A 80 -3.03 3.82 -8.86
CA ILE A 80 -2.59 2.96 -9.96
C ILE A 80 -1.91 1.70 -9.40
N GLN A 81 -1.04 1.81 -8.40
CA GLN A 81 -0.39 0.65 -7.80
C GLN A 81 -1.39 -0.29 -7.14
N THR A 82 -2.37 0.23 -6.38
CA THR A 82 -3.43 -0.61 -5.80
C THR A 82 -4.23 -1.35 -6.87
N ILE A 83 -4.58 -0.68 -7.97
CA ILE A 83 -5.34 -1.30 -9.06
C ILE A 83 -4.49 -2.33 -9.82
N VAL A 84 -3.22 -2.04 -10.08
CA VAL A 84 -2.26 -2.96 -10.73
C VAL A 84 -2.14 -4.26 -9.92
N VAL A 85 -1.91 -4.16 -8.60
CA VAL A 85 -1.84 -5.34 -7.73
C VAL A 85 -3.17 -6.09 -7.72
N ALA A 86 -4.30 -5.38 -7.65
CA ALA A 86 -5.60 -6.01 -7.69
C ALA A 86 -5.82 -6.80 -9.00
N PHE A 87 -5.50 -6.23 -10.17
CA PHE A 87 -5.65 -6.96 -11.43
C PHE A 87 -4.69 -8.13 -11.55
N ALA A 88 -3.45 -7.99 -11.07
CA ALA A 88 -2.52 -9.10 -11.02
C ALA A 88 -3.09 -10.27 -10.19
N LEU A 89 -3.65 -10.00 -9.01
CA LEU A 89 -4.28 -11.03 -8.15
C LEU A 89 -5.51 -11.66 -8.81
N HIS A 90 -6.36 -10.87 -9.44
CA HIS A 90 -7.52 -11.40 -10.17
C HIS A 90 -7.08 -12.22 -11.39
N ARG A 91 -5.96 -11.89 -12.03
CA ARG A 91 -5.41 -12.64 -13.17
C ARG A 91 -4.76 -13.95 -12.74
N ILE A 92 -4.06 -13.98 -11.61
CA ILE A 92 -3.46 -15.19 -11.06
C ILE A 92 -4.55 -16.18 -10.61
N GLY A 93 -5.72 -15.67 -10.22
CA GLY A 93 -6.84 -16.51 -9.79
C GLY A 93 -6.61 -17.05 -8.38
N PHE A 94 -6.22 -16.16 -7.46
CA PHE A 94 -6.08 -16.49 -6.04
C PHE A 94 -7.37 -17.16 -5.53
N ASP A 95 -7.21 -18.31 -4.88
CA ASP A 95 -8.26 -19.05 -4.20
C ASP A 95 -8.34 -18.53 -2.75
N PRO A 96 -9.36 -17.74 -2.39
CA PRO A 96 -9.49 -17.18 -1.04
C PRO A 96 -10.13 -18.16 -0.05
N THR A 97 -10.32 -19.42 -0.43
CA THR A 97 -10.91 -20.43 0.45
C THR A 97 -9.93 -20.76 1.57
N PHE A 98 -10.38 -20.58 2.81
CA PHE A 98 -9.60 -20.94 3.99
C PHE A 98 -9.29 -22.44 4.01
N ARG A 99 -8.04 -22.77 4.33
CA ARG A 99 -7.52 -24.12 4.51
C ARG A 99 -7.30 -24.41 6.00
N GLU A 100 -7.17 -25.69 6.31
CA GLU A 100 -6.80 -26.13 7.66
C GLU A 100 -5.44 -25.52 8.03
N GLY A 101 -5.36 -24.90 9.21
CA GLY A 101 -4.17 -24.19 9.69
C GLY A 101 -4.11 -22.68 9.39
N ASP A 102 -4.94 -22.14 8.49
CA ASP A 102 -4.94 -20.70 8.16
C ASP A 102 -5.25 -19.80 9.37
N PHE A 103 -5.93 -20.37 10.38
CA PHE A 103 -6.28 -19.68 11.63
C PHE A 103 -5.47 -20.15 12.84
N ASP A 104 -4.35 -20.83 12.63
CA ASP A 104 -3.50 -21.28 13.72
C ASP A 104 -3.01 -20.11 14.57
N ARG A 105 -3.18 -20.26 15.89
CA ARG A 105 -2.94 -19.17 16.84
C ARG A 105 -1.49 -18.73 16.88
N VAL A 106 -0.55 -19.67 16.70
CA VAL A 106 0.88 -19.40 16.84
C VAL A 106 1.42 -18.56 15.69
N PRO A 107 1.25 -18.93 14.40
CA PRO A 107 1.66 -18.08 13.28
C PRO A 107 0.95 -16.72 13.30
N ARG A 108 -0.36 -16.71 13.61
CA ARG A 108 -1.16 -15.49 13.75
C ARG A 108 -0.57 -14.54 14.80
N ALA A 109 -0.33 -15.04 16.01
CA ALA A 109 0.26 -14.26 17.09
C ALA A 109 1.68 -13.80 16.75
N ALA A 110 2.50 -14.65 16.12
CA ALA A 110 3.85 -14.29 15.70
C ALA A 110 3.83 -13.12 14.70
N GLY A 111 2.99 -13.18 13.67
CA GLY A 111 2.86 -12.10 12.69
C GLY A 111 2.35 -10.79 13.30
N VAL A 112 1.38 -10.87 14.20
CA VAL A 112 0.90 -9.71 14.98
C VAL A 112 2.03 -9.10 15.80
N LEU A 113 2.78 -9.92 16.55
CA LEU A 113 3.89 -9.45 17.38
C LEU A 113 5.00 -8.82 16.54
N VAL A 114 5.33 -9.39 15.38
CA VAL A 114 6.30 -8.80 14.44
C VAL A 114 5.81 -7.44 13.97
N GLY A 115 4.57 -7.33 13.49
CA GLY A 115 4.02 -6.05 13.02
C GLY A 115 3.95 -4.99 14.12
N LEU A 116 3.57 -5.37 15.35
CA LEU A 116 3.55 -4.47 16.49
C LEU A 116 4.96 -4.03 16.90
N ALA A 117 5.95 -4.93 16.87
CA ALA A 117 7.34 -4.61 17.21
C ALA A 117 7.99 -3.66 16.20
N MET A 118 7.59 -3.69 14.93
CA MET A 118 8.08 -2.77 13.91
C MET A 118 7.79 -1.30 14.24
N VAL A 119 6.69 -1.00 14.93
CA VAL A 119 6.34 0.38 15.30
C VAL A 119 7.39 1.02 16.23
N PRO A 120 7.65 0.51 17.46
CA PRO A 120 8.66 1.09 18.32
C PRO A 120 10.08 0.97 17.76
N ILE A 121 10.39 -0.08 16.98
CA ILE A 121 11.70 -0.19 16.30
C ILE A 121 11.88 0.93 15.28
N GLY A 122 10.90 1.14 14.41
CA GLY A 122 10.94 2.18 13.39
C GLY A 122 10.95 3.58 14.00
N LEU A 123 10.14 3.83 15.03
CA LEU A 123 10.17 5.09 15.76
C LEU A 123 11.51 5.31 16.48
N GLY A 124 12.07 4.26 17.09
CA GLY A 124 13.39 4.30 17.72
C GLY A 124 14.49 4.69 16.73
N LEU A 125 14.50 4.08 15.53
CA LEU A 125 15.42 4.47 14.45
C LEU A 125 15.27 5.94 14.06
N ALA A 126 14.04 6.40 13.87
CA ALA A 126 13.77 7.80 13.51
C ALA A 126 14.16 8.80 14.62
N TRP A 127 14.24 8.36 15.88
CA TRP A 127 14.70 9.15 17.02
C TRP A 127 16.22 9.13 17.21
N LEU A 128 16.87 8.03 16.83
CA LEU A 128 18.31 7.86 16.98
C LEU A 128 19.11 8.87 16.15
N ASP A 129 18.74 9.05 14.88
CA ASP A 129 19.40 10.01 14.00
C ASP A 129 18.46 10.48 12.88
N PRO A 130 18.49 11.79 12.49
CA PRO A 130 17.68 12.30 11.39
C PRO A 130 17.88 11.57 10.04
N SER A 131 19.07 11.00 9.79
CA SER A 131 19.36 10.22 8.58
C SER A 131 18.53 8.93 8.49
N PHE A 132 18.07 8.40 9.63
CA PHE A 132 17.20 7.23 9.68
C PHE A 132 15.71 7.57 9.59
N LEU A 133 15.34 8.85 9.48
CA LEU A 133 13.92 9.26 9.50
C LEU A 133 13.08 8.54 8.45
N TYR A 134 13.60 8.40 7.23
CA TYR A 134 12.89 7.69 6.16
C TYR A 134 12.74 6.20 6.48
N LEU A 135 13.84 5.52 6.81
CA LEU A 135 13.85 4.08 7.09
C LEU A 135 13.00 3.73 8.31
N GLY A 136 13.22 4.43 9.42
CA GLY A 136 12.48 4.24 10.66
C GLY A 136 10.99 4.55 10.48
N GLY A 137 10.69 5.64 9.78
CA GLY A 137 9.32 5.99 9.41
C GLY A 137 8.64 4.94 8.53
N LEU A 138 9.35 4.35 7.58
CA LEU A 138 8.84 3.27 6.72
C LEU A 138 8.54 2.01 7.53
N ILE A 139 9.47 1.57 8.38
CA ILE A 139 9.28 0.39 9.25
C ILE A 139 8.07 0.59 10.17
N ALA A 140 7.98 1.76 10.81
CA ALA A 140 6.85 2.08 11.68
C ALA A 140 5.51 2.16 10.93
N TRP A 141 5.52 2.55 9.66
CA TRP A 141 4.34 2.60 8.80
C TRP A 141 3.91 1.23 8.29
N VAL A 142 4.83 0.30 8.00
CA VAL A 142 4.48 -1.07 7.57
C VAL A 142 3.93 -1.91 8.72
N GLY A 143 4.43 -1.70 9.94
CA GLY A 143 4.10 -2.50 11.12
C GLY A 143 2.60 -2.72 11.37
N PRO A 144 1.76 -1.68 11.45
CA PRO A 144 0.32 -1.84 11.70
C PRO A 144 -0.41 -2.59 10.58
N VAL A 145 0.04 -2.45 9.32
CA VAL A 145 -0.55 -3.19 8.19
C VAL A 145 -0.26 -4.68 8.34
N LEU A 146 0.99 -5.05 8.64
CA LEU A 146 1.34 -6.45 8.89
C LEU A 146 0.62 -7.01 10.11
N ALA A 147 0.58 -6.25 11.20
CA ALA A 147 -0.13 -6.67 12.41
C ALA A 147 -1.63 -6.90 12.14
N LEU A 148 -2.26 -6.04 11.33
CA LEU A 148 -3.65 -6.21 10.95
C LEU A 148 -3.85 -7.44 10.05
N GLN A 149 -3.05 -7.59 8.99
CA GLN A 149 -3.15 -8.72 8.06
C GLN A 149 -3.02 -10.06 8.79
N TRP A 150 -1.99 -10.22 9.61
CA TRP A 150 -1.86 -11.43 10.44
C TRP A 150 -2.90 -11.49 11.54
N GLY A 151 -3.38 -10.35 12.05
CA GLY A 151 -4.32 -10.27 13.14
C GLY A 151 -5.76 -10.60 12.78
N VAL A 152 -6.18 -10.46 11.51
CA VAL A 152 -7.52 -10.84 11.02
C VAL A 152 -7.50 -12.13 10.19
N GLY A 153 -6.43 -12.38 9.45
CA GLY A 153 -6.40 -13.39 8.38
C GLY A 153 -6.74 -12.77 7.04
#